data_AF-A0AAV5QHB3-F1
#
_entry.id   AF-A0AAV5QHB3-F1
#
_cell.length_a   1.000
_cell.length_b   1.000
_cell.length_c   1.000
_cell.angle_alpha   90.00
_cell.angle_beta   90.00
_cell.angle_gamma   90.00
#
_symmetry.space_group_name_H-M   'P 1'
#
loop_
_entity.id
_entity.type
_entity.pdbx_description
1 polymer ?
#
loop_
_entity_poly.entity_id
_entity_poly.type
_entity_poly.pdbx_seq_one_letter_code
_entity_poly.pdbx_strand_id
1 'polypeptide(L)'
;MNGYLRIMNEVTKRSISSKVSSKWTESTVLTVKKSKFKGYCIAIHDRKDIPQALQGLMEIEKALKKATHPQMYAFKIGNSPSNSDSPLRVVDQGYHDDGEGGAGLRLQGLLDRTKLVNILIVVARWYGGTPLGSSRFRCISDVATECLQLAGYLTNRQKISNDNLIDFTIIDKQ
;
A
#
# COMPACT_ATOMS: atom_id res chain seq x y z
N MET A 1 32.74 22.86 11.85
CA MET A 1 31.78 21.87 12.40
C MET A 1 30.60 21.56 11.46
N ASN A 2 30.30 22.35 10.41
CA ASN A 2 29.12 22.18 9.56
C ASN A 2 29.30 21.33 8.28
N GLY A 3 30.51 20.87 7.97
CA GLY A 3 30.78 20.07 6.77
C GLY A 3 30.35 18.61 6.91
N TYR A 4 30.56 18.02 8.09
CA TYR A 4 30.29 16.60 8.33
C TYR A 4 28.79 16.26 8.25
N LEU A 5 27.94 17.13 8.80
CA LEU A 5 26.48 16.97 8.75
C LEU A 5 25.93 17.12 7.32
N ARG A 6 26.55 17.97 6.49
CA ARG A 6 26.19 18.13 5.08
C ARG A 6 26.60 16.91 4.25
N ILE A 7 27.79 16.38 4.48
CA ILE A 7 28.29 15.17 3.79
C ILE A 7 27.44 13.95 4.18
N MET A 8 27.07 13.79 5.46
CA MET A 8 26.16 12.72 5.90
C MET A 8 24.78 12.85 5.24
N ASN A 9 24.23 14.07 5.12
CA ASN A 9 22.96 14.29 4.42
C ASN A 9 23.05 14.03 2.90
N GLU A 10 24.19 14.30 2.26
CA GLU A 10 24.41 14.02 0.83
C GLU A 10 24.68 12.52 0.56
N VAL A 11 25.37 11.83 1.48
CA VAL A 11 25.60 10.37 1.42
C VAL A 11 24.30 9.59 1.68
N THR A 12 23.48 10.01 2.64
CA THR A 12 22.15 9.41 2.89
C THR A 12 21.20 9.63 1.71
N LYS A 13 21.28 10.78 1.01
CA LYS A 13 20.49 11.05 -0.21
C LYS A 13 20.97 10.28 -1.45
N ARG A 14 22.24 9.85 -1.50
CA ARG A 14 22.81 9.10 -2.65
C ARG A 14 22.64 7.57 -2.57
N SER A 15 22.23 7.03 -1.42
CA SER A 15 22.00 5.59 -1.24
C SER A 15 20.56 5.14 -1.53
N ILE A 16 19.61 6.06 -1.67
CA ILE A 16 18.21 5.75 -1.99
C ILE A 16 18.00 5.94 -3.49
N SER A 17 18.60 5.05 -4.29
CA SER A 17 18.33 4.99 -5.72
C SER A 17 18.44 3.54 -6.20
N SER A 18 17.29 2.85 -6.29
CA SER A 18 16.91 1.99 -7.44
C SER A 18 15.76 0.99 -7.21
N LYS A 19 15.01 0.96 -6.09
CA LYS A 19 14.01 -0.12 -5.89
C LYS A 19 12.60 0.20 -5.38
N VAL A 20 12.22 1.46 -5.17
CA VAL A 20 10.83 1.80 -4.79
C VAL A 20 10.34 2.94 -5.67
N SER A 21 9.21 2.75 -6.36
CA SER A 21 8.47 3.87 -6.97
C SER A 21 8.24 4.91 -5.87
N SER A 22 8.94 6.03 -5.94
CA SER A 22 9.23 6.85 -4.77
C SER A 22 8.03 7.70 -4.31
N LYS A 23 6.83 7.45 -4.84
CA LYS A 23 5.64 8.25 -4.60
C LYS A 23 4.46 7.35 -4.24
N TRP A 24 3.86 7.63 -3.09
CA TRP A 24 2.57 7.09 -2.70
C TRP A 24 1.49 7.55 -3.68
N THR A 25 0.65 6.63 -4.13
CA THR A 25 -0.65 6.98 -4.72
C THR A 25 -1.68 7.04 -3.61
N GLU A 26 -2.65 7.94 -3.73
CA GLU A 26 -3.68 8.17 -2.71
C GLU A 26 -5.07 8.16 -3.34
N SER A 27 -6.05 7.66 -2.58
CA SER A 27 -7.46 7.74 -2.93
C SER A 27 -8.03 9.13 -2.63
N THR A 28 -9.27 9.37 -3.08
CA THR A 28 -10.04 10.49 -2.54
C THR A 28 -10.45 10.20 -1.09
N VAL A 29 -10.82 11.24 -0.34
CA VAL A 29 -11.31 11.07 1.03
C VAL A 29 -12.79 10.69 1.00
N LEU A 30 -13.09 9.45 1.39
CA LEU A 30 -14.47 9.00 1.58
C LEU A 30 -14.97 9.38 2.97
N THR A 31 -16.13 10.04 3.03
CA THR A 31 -16.76 10.41 4.30
C THR A 31 -18.13 9.75 4.46
N VAL A 32 -18.33 9.00 5.55
CA VAL A 32 -19.59 8.33 5.89
C VAL A 32 -19.89 8.54 7.37
N LYS A 33 -21.06 9.12 7.70
CA LYS A 33 -21.46 9.49 9.08
C LYS A 33 -20.32 10.20 9.85
N LYS A 34 -19.71 11.21 9.21
CA LYS A 34 -18.54 11.98 9.70
C LYS A 34 -17.23 11.19 9.86
N SER A 35 -17.26 9.87 9.76
CA SER A 35 -16.04 9.06 9.69
C SER A 35 -15.39 9.28 8.33
N LYS A 36 -14.07 9.47 8.31
CA LYS A 36 -13.29 9.68 7.08
C LYS A 36 -12.38 8.49 6.83
N PHE A 37 -12.19 8.15 5.56
CA PHE A 37 -11.32 7.09 5.09
C PHE A 37 -10.46 7.61 3.94
N LYS A 38 -9.18 7.24 3.91
CA LYS A 38 -8.28 7.54 2.79
C LYS A 38 -7.34 6.35 2.59
N GLY A 39 -7.24 5.87 1.36
CA GLY A 39 -6.34 4.80 0.96
C GLY A 39 -5.03 5.36 0.40
N TYR A 40 -3.96 4.59 0.58
CA TYR A 40 -2.64 4.86 0.06
C TYR A 40 -2.04 3.55 -0.46
N CYS A 41 -1.29 3.58 -1.56
CA CYS A 41 -0.53 2.43 -2.01
C CYS A 41 0.84 2.84 -2.57
N ILE A 42 1.78 1.93 -2.45
CA ILE A 42 3.15 2.08 -2.97
C ILE A 42 3.67 0.71 -3.41
N ALA A 43 4.57 0.70 -4.38
CA ALA A 43 5.32 -0.50 -4.74
C ALA A 43 6.22 -0.93 -3.57
N ILE A 44 6.33 -2.23 -3.32
CA ILE A 44 7.21 -2.80 -2.29
C ILE A 44 7.72 -4.16 -2.75
N HIS A 45 9.01 -4.45 -2.56
CA HIS A 45 9.61 -5.73 -3.00
C HIS A 45 10.29 -6.49 -1.85
N ASP A 46 10.39 -5.89 -0.67
CA ASP A 46 10.91 -6.53 0.54
C ASP A 46 10.08 -6.07 1.76
N ARG A 47 9.73 -7.02 2.63
CA ARG A 47 9.01 -6.73 3.90
C ARG A 47 9.80 -5.78 4.78
N LYS A 48 11.13 -5.82 4.71
CA LYS A 48 12.04 -4.96 5.51
C LYS A 48 11.88 -3.48 5.21
N ASP A 49 11.36 -3.13 4.03
CA ASP A 49 11.15 -1.74 3.63
C ASP A 49 9.84 -1.16 4.17
N ILE A 50 8.90 -2.01 4.65
CA ILE A 50 7.58 -1.58 5.12
C ILE A 50 7.66 -0.60 6.30
N PRO A 51 8.45 -0.83 7.37
CA PRO A 51 8.54 0.12 8.48
C PRO A 51 8.99 1.51 8.03
N GLN A 52 9.99 1.59 7.13
CA GLN A 52 10.46 2.86 6.59
C GLN A 52 9.42 3.52 5.68
N ALA A 53 8.71 2.75 4.84
CA ALA A 53 7.64 3.26 4.00
C ALA A 53 6.49 3.86 4.83
N LEU A 54 6.06 3.16 5.89
CA LEU A 54 5.02 3.61 6.81
C LEU A 54 5.44 4.86 7.58
N GLN A 55 6.69 4.92 8.06
CA GLN A 55 7.23 6.12 8.70
C GLN A 55 7.27 7.31 7.73
N GLY A 56 7.74 7.10 6.49
CA GLY A 56 7.74 8.11 5.45
C GLY A 56 6.34 8.62 5.12
N LEU A 57 5.33 7.74 5.08
CA LEU A 57 3.93 8.12 4.89
C LEU A 57 3.44 9.06 6.01
N MET A 58 3.77 8.76 7.27
CA MET A 58 3.42 9.61 8.43
C MET A 58 4.15 10.97 8.42
N GLU A 59 5.32 11.03 7.76
CA GLU A 59 6.08 12.25 7.60
C GLU A 59 5.50 13.16 6.51
N ILE A 60 5.07 12.60 5.39
CA ILE A 60 4.46 13.40 4.31
C ILE A 60 3.01 13.75 4.63
N GLU A 61 2.23 12.83 5.21
CA GLU A 61 0.82 13.04 5.54
C GLU A 61 0.59 13.23 7.04
N LYS A 62 0.82 14.47 7.49
CA LYS A 62 0.71 14.85 8.91
C LYS A 62 -0.69 14.63 9.49
N ALA A 63 -1.74 14.61 8.67
CA ALA A 63 -3.11 14.35 9.10
C ALA A 63 -3.30 12.95 9.72
N LEU A 64 -2.46 11.98 9.34
CA LEU A 64 -2.49 10.62 9.85
C LEU A 64 -2.22 10.55 11.36
N LYS A 65 -1.42 11.47 11.91
CA LYS A 65 -1.16 11.54 13.36
C LYS A 65 -2.41 11.77 14.21
N LYS A 66 -3.50 12.23 13.60
CA LYS A 66 -4.80 12.46 14.25
C LYS A 66 -5.84 11.40 13.89
N ALA A 67 -5.48 10.41 13.07
CA ALA A 67 -6.37 9.31 12.72
C ALA A 67 -6.60 8.41 13.93
N THR A 68 -7.78 7.81 13.99
CA THR A 68 -8.10 6.80 15.00
C THR A 68 -7.38 5.49 14.69
N HIS A 69 -7.26 5.18 13.40
CA HIS A 69 -6.52 4.04 12.86
C HIS A 69 -5.69 4.57 11.69
N PRO A 70 -4.46 5.09 11.93
CA PRO A 70 -3.65 5.72 10.90
C PRO A 70 -3.14 4.79 9.81
N GLN A 71 -2.92 3.50 10.10
CA GLN A 71 -2.14 2.61 9.23
C GLN A 71 -2.62 1.15 9.29
N MET A 72 -3.90 0.88 9.00
CA MET A 72 -4.32 -0.49 8.70
C MET A 72 -3.77 -0.85 7.31
N TYR A 73 -3.07 -1.97 7.16
CA TYR A 73 -2.39 -2.28 5.91
C TYR A 73 -2.39 -3.76 5.55
N ALA A 74 -2.15 -4.04 4.28
CA ALA A 74 -1.75 -5.35 3.79
C ALA A 74 -0.67 -5.21 2.72
N PHE A 75 0.15 -6.24 2.57
CA PHE A 75 1.14 -6.31 1.52
C PHE A 75 1.24 -7.72 0.96
N LYS A 76 1.73 -7.81 -0.28
CA LYS A 76 2.09 -9.06 -0.92
C LYS A 76 3.33 -8.85 -1.77
N ILE A 77 4.31 -9.73 -1.64
CA ILE A 77 5.57 -9.70 -2.36
C ILE A 77 5.65 -10.95 -3.23
N GLY A 78 5.92 -10.74 -4.51
CA GLY A 78 6.04 -11.79 -5.50
C GLY A 78 7.39 -11.73 -6.20
N ASN A 79 8.00 -12.88 -6.43
CA ASN A 79 9.22 -13.00 -7.22
C ASN A 79 9.03 -14.07 -8.28
N SER A 80 9.71 -13.88 -9.42
CA SER A 80 9.93 -14.96 -10.38
C SER A 80 11.21 -15.71 -9.96
N PRO A 81 11.24 -17.06 -10.01
CA PRO A 81 12.47 -17.81 -9.85
C PRO A 81 13.53 -17.30 -10.83
N SER A 82 14.73 -16.97 -10.35
CA SER A 82 15.83 -16.55 -11.23
C SER A 82 16.19 -17.71 -12.17
N ASN A 83 16.08 -17.45 -13.48
CA ASN A 83 16.44 -18.32 -14.62
C ASN A 83 15.31 -19.12 -15.30
N SER A 84 14.03 -18.75 -15.16
CA SER A 84 12.97 -19.36 -15.96
C SER A 84 11.86 -18.38 -16.34
N ASP A 85 11.20 -18.62 -17.48
CA ASP A 85 9.88 -18.08 -17.87
C ASP A 85 8.75 -18.55 -16.91
N SER A 86 9.10 -18.90 -15.66
CA SER A 86 8.16 -19.37 -14.66
C SER A 86 7.29 -18.22 -14.17
N PRO A 87 6.02 -18.53 -13.83
CA PRO A 87 5.10 -17.52 -13.32
C PRO A 87 5.57 -16.97 -11.97
N LEU A 88 5.21 -15.72 -11.71
CA LEU A 88 5.36 -15.08 -10.40
C LEU A 88 4.77 -15.96 -9.30
N ARG A 89 5.48 -16.05 -8.17
CA ARG A 89 5.00 -16.73 -6.97
C ARG A 89 5.03 -15.77 -5.79
N VAL A 90 4.03 -15.85 -4.92
CA VAL A 90 4.05 -15.14 -3.63
C VAL A 90 5.16 -15.74 -2.79
N VAL A 91 6.11 -14.91 -2.38
CA VAL A 91 7.20 -15.30 -1.47
C VAL A 91 6.96 -14.79 -0.06
N ASP A 92 6.18 -13.72 0.08
CA ASP A 92 5.83 -13.15 1.36
C ASP A 92 4.53 -12.34 1.29
N GLN A 93 3.77 -12.32 2.39
CA GLN A 93 2.56 -11.52 2.54
C GLN A 93 2.23 -11.32 4.02
N GLY A 94 1.43 -10.29 4.31
CA GLY A 94 0.97 -10.03 5.67
C GLY A 94 0.04 -8.84 5.73
N TYR A 95 -0.50 -8.60 6.92
CA TYR A 95 -1.42 -7.49 7.18
C TYR A 95 -1.31 -7.00 8.63
N HIS A 96 -1.88 -5.83 8.88
CA HIS A 96 -2.01 -5.23 10.20
C HIS A 96 -3.33 -4.47 10.30
N ASP A 97 -4.10 -4.73 11.37
CA ASP A 97 -5.41 -4.13 11.58
C ASP A 97 -5.35 -2.72 12.18
N ASP A 98 -4.25 -2.37 12.86
CA ASP A 98 -4.08 -1.08 13.55
C ASP A 98 -5.25 -0.72 14.48
N GLY A 99 -5.72 -1.70 15.25
CA GLY A 99 -6.88 -1.56 16.15
C GLY A 99 -8.24 -1.58 15.46
N GLU A 100 -8.31 -1.50 14.12
CA GLU A 100 -9.54 -1.69 13.36
C GLU A 100 -9.73 -3.18 12.99
N GLY A 101 -10.12 -3.98 13.99
CA GLY A 101 -10.23 -5.44 13.86
C GLY A 101 -10.91 -5.91 12.57
N GLY A 102 -10.21 -6.75 11.80
CA GLY A 102 -10.63 -7.32 10.51
C GLY A 102 -10.26 -6.49 9.28
N ALA A 103 -9.71 -5.27 9.44
CA ALA A 103 -9.36 -4.41 8.31
C ALA A 103 -8.16 -4.93 7.49
N GLY A 104 -7.11 -5.39 8.14
CA GLY A 104 -5.93 -5.94 7.49
C GLY A 104 -6.25 -7.19 6.68
N LEU A 105 -7.03 -8.12 7.26
CA LEU A 105 -7.51 -9.30 6.53
C LEU A 105 -8.37 -8.91 5.33
N ARG A 106 -9.20 -7.88 5.46
CA ARG A 106 -10.02 -7.35 4.36
C ARG A 106 -9.16 -6.80 3.21
N LEU A 107 -8.08 -6.08 3.54
CA LEU A 107 -7.11 -5.55 2.57
C LEU A 107 -6.28 -6.66 1.93
N GLN A 108 -5.84 -7.66 2.69
CA GLN A 108 -5.15 -8.83 2.13
C GLN A 108 -6.06 -9.56 1.14
N GLY A 109 -7.32 -9.80 1.51
CA GLY A 109 -8.30 -10.41 0.62
C GLY A 109 -8.58 -9.59 -0.65
N LEU A 110 -8.41 -8.26 -0.61
CA LEU A 110 -8.45 -7.42 -1.81
C LEU A 110 -7.28 -7.77 -2.75
N LEU A 111 -6.05 -7.78 -2.24
CA LEU A 111 -4.86 -8.16 -3.02
C LEU A 111 -4.96 -9.59 -3.58
N ASP A 112 -5.57 -10.52 -2.82
CA ASP A 112 -5.83 -11.89 -3.27
C ASP A 112 -6.79 -11.95 -4.46
N ARG A 113 -7.90 -11.22 -4.39
CA ARG A 113 -8.91 -11.19 -5.47
C ARG A 113 -8.39 -10.49 -6.71
N THR A 114 -7.57 -9.47 -6.55
CA THR A 114 -6.97 -8.72 -7.67
C THR A 114 -5.67 -9.35 -8.17
N LYS A 115 -5.19 -10.43 -7.54
CA LYS A 115 -3.94 -11.14 -7.89
C LYS A 115 -2.70 -10.25 -7.90
N LEU A 116 -2.75 -9.12 -7.19
CA LEU A 116 -1.70 -8.12 -7.18
C LEU A 116 -0.56 -8.52 -6.24
N VAL A 117 0.67 -8.36 -6.70
CA VAL A 117 1.89 -8.51 -5.90
C VAL A 117 2.77 -7.27 -6.00
N ASN A 118 3.78 -7.22 -5.14
CA ASN A 118 4.77 -6.15 -5.01
C ASN A 118 4.15 -4.79 -4.68
N ILE A 119 3.10 -4.81 -3.85
CA ILE A 119 2.34 -3.65 -3.42
C ILE A 119 2.12 -3.70 -1.91
N LEU A 120 2.32 -2.54 -1.27
CA LEU A 120 1.83 -2.23 0.08
C LEU A 120 0.61 -1.31 -0.08
N ILE A 121 -0.51 -1.70 0.53
CA ILE A 121 -1.73 -0.88 0.61
C ILE A 121 -2.04 -0.55 2.06
N VAL A 122 -2.33 0.73 2.32
CA VAL A 122 -2.61 1.30 3.63
C VAL A 122 -3.94 2.02 3.56
N VAL A 123 -4.77 1.89 4.60
CA VAL A 123 -5.96 2.72 4.78
C VAL A 123 -5.88 3.41 6.12
N ALA A 124 -6.22 4.69 6.12
CA ALA A 124 -6.37 5.47 7.34
C ALA A 124 -7.85 5.72 7.60
N ARG A 125 -8.24 5.70 8.88
CA ARG A 125 -9.58 6.08 9.32
C ARG A 125 -9.56 7.10 10.45
N TRP A 126 -10.41 8.11 10.31
CA TRP A 126 -10.78 9.04 11.38
C TRP A 126 -12.20 8.72 11.85
N TYR A 127 -12.36 8.44 13.15
CA TYR A 127 -13.68 8.16 13.74
C TYR A 127 -14.57 9.40 13.76
N GLY A 128 -15.81 9.25 13.29
CA GLY A 128 -16.77 10.34 13.16
C GLY A 128 -17.67 10.59 14.38
N GLY A 129 -17.49 9.86 15.48
CA GLY A 129 -18.35 9.95 16.67
C GLY A 129 -19.49 8.93 16.71
N THR A 130 -19.78 8.22 15.61
CA THR A 130 -20.81 7.17 15.58
C THR A 130 -20.25 5.85 15.01
N PRO A 131 -20.51 4.69 15.66
CA PRO A 131 -20.07 3.40 15.15
C PRO A 131 -20.71 3.09 13.79
N LEU A 132 -19.88 2.62 12.85
CA LEU A 132 -20.34 2.20 11.52
C LEU A 132 -20.68 0.71 11.45
N GLY A 133 -20.32 -0.08 12.46
CA GLY A 133 -20.46 -1.53 12.43
C GLY A 133 -19.75 -2.14 11.21
N SER A 134 -20.40 -3.10 10.55
CA SER A 134 -19.87 -3.77 9.36
C SER A 134 -19.69 -2.84 8.14
N SER A 135 -20.42 -1.73 8.06
CA SER A 135 -20.35 -0.78 6.93
C SER A 135 -18.97 -0.14 6.76
N ARG A 136 -18.15 -0.10 7.82
CA ARG A 136 -16.76 0.40 7.74
C ARG A 136 -15.91 -0.41 6.77
N PHE A 137 -16.13 -1.73 6.70
CA PHE A 137 -15.33 -2.61 5.83
C PHE A 137 -15.58 -2.36 4.36
N ARG A 138 -16.80 -1.92 4.00
CA ARG A 138 -17.08 -1.43 2.64
C ARG A 138 -16.26 -0.17 2.36
N CYS A 139 -16.30 0.81 3.25
CA CYS A 139 -15.52 2.05 3.09
C CYS A 139 -14.01 1.78 2.93
N ILE A 140 -13.45 0.89 3.76
CA ILE A 140 -12.05 0.44 3.67
C ILE A 140 -11.75 -0.17 2.30
N SER A 141 -12.64 -1.04 1.81
CA SER A 141 -12.45 -1.69 0.50
C SER A 141 -12.54 -0.69 -0.65
N ASP A 142 -13.47 0.25 -0.56
CA ASP A 142 -13.76 1.23 -1.62
C ASP A 142 -12.55 2.17 -1.80
N VAL A 143 -12.03 2.77 -0.73
CA VAL A 143 -10.85 3.66 -0.82
C VAL A 143 -9.57 2.91 -1.20
N ALA A 144 -9.43 1.66 -0.76
CA ALA A 144 -8.31 0.81 -1.17
C ALA A 144 -8.37 0.47 -2.67
N THR A 145 -9.55 0.13 -3.17
CA THR A 145 -9.77 -0.18 -4.60
C THR A 145 -9.53 1.05 -5.46
N GLU A 146 -10.09 2.21 -5.08
CA GLU A 146 -9.87 3.48 -5.77
C GLU A 146 -8.38 3.82 -5.84
N CYS A 147 -7.65 3.63 -4.73
CA CYS A 147 -6.21 3.87 -4.69
C CYS A 147 -5.44 3.01 -5.71
N LEU A 148 -5.78 1.72 -5.81
CA LEU A 148 -5.16 0.82 -6.78
C LEU A 148 -5.54 1.15 -8.23
N GLN A 149 -6.77 1.63 -8.46
CA GLN A 149 -7.21 2.10 -9.79
C GLN A 149 -6.45 3.37 -10.21
N LEU A 150 -6.32 4.35 -9.32
CA LEU A 150 -5.58 5.58 -9.58
C LEU A 150 -4.08 5.32 -9.82
N ALA A 151 -3.53 4.27 -9.19
CA ALA A 151 -2.16 3.83 -9.43
C ALA A 151 -2.00 3.10 -10.78
N GLY A 152 -3.08 2.83 -11.51
CA GLY A 152 -3.06 2.06 -12.75
C GLY A 152 -2.98 0.54 -12.56
N TYR A 153 -3.00 0.04 -11.31
CA TYR A 153 -2.87 -1.38 -11.00
C TYR A 153 -4.18 -2.15 -11.21
N LEU A 154 -5.30 -1.45 -11.29
CA LEU A 154 -6.59 -2.05 -11.63
C LEU A 154 -7.15 -1.35 -12.87
N THR A 155 -7.26 -2.08 -13.97
CA THR A 155 -7.95 -1.60 -15.18
C THR A 155 -9.34 -2.21 -15.28
N ASN A 156 -10.30 -1.47 -15.85
CA ASN A 156 -11.67 -1.94 -16.08
C ASN A 156 -11.78 -3.16 -17.02
N ARG A 157 -10.66 -3.66 -17.56
CA ARG A 157 -10.56 -4.85 -18.39
C ARG A 157 -9.75 -5.93 -17.69
N GLN A 158 -10.35 -6.59 -16.70
CA GLN A 158 -9.89 -7.93 -16.32
C GLN A 158 -11.04 -8.92 -16.32
N LYS A 159 -11.43 -9.36 -17.53
CA LYS A 159 -11.67 -10.79 -17.74
C LYS A 159 -10.28 -11.44 -17.95
N ILE A 160 -9.47 -11.51 -16.90
CA ILE A 160 -8.27 -12.34 -16.96
C ILE A 160 -8.69 -13.71 -16.46
N SER A 161 -8.96 -14.61 -17.41
CA SER A 161 -9.24 -16.03 -17.19
C SER A 161 -7.99 -16.84 -16.85
N ASN A 162 -6.90 -16.18 -16.42
CA ASN A 162 -5.65 -16.83 -16.03
C ASN A 162 -5.39 -16.55 -14.55
N ASP A 163 -5.19 -17.62 -13.77
CA ASP A 163 -4.91 -17.59 -12.32
C ASP A 163 -3.53 -17.00 -11.94
N ASN A 164 -2.86 -16.31 -12.88
CA ASN A 164 -1.52 -15.80 -12.70
C ASN A 164 -1.50 -14.52 -11.85
N LEU A 165 -0.45 -14.37 -11.05
CA LEU A 165 -0.17 -13.14 -10.30
C LEU A 165 0.25 -12.02 -11.24
N ILE A 166 -0.05 -10.78 -10.84
CA ILE A 166 0.20 -9.57 -11.62
C ILE A 166 1.11 -8.64 -10.82
N ASP A 167 2.26 -8.33 -11.41
CA ASP A 167 3.19 -7.31 -10.91
C ASP A 167 3.22 -6.12 -11.88
N PHE A 168 2.51 -5.06 -11.54
CA PHE A 168 2.50 -3.82 -12.33
C PHE A 168 3.79 -3.01 -12.22
N THR A 169 4.65 -3.30 -11.24
CA THR A 169 5.92 -2.58 -11.05
C THR A 169 6.96 -2.90 -12.13
N ILE A 170 6.73 -3.96 -12.92
CA ILE A 170 7.60 -4.40 -14.01
C ILE A 170 7.09 -3.90 -15.38
N ILE A 171 5.81 -3.52 -15.49
CA ILE A 171 5.17 -3.19 -16.78
C ILE A 171 5.67 -1.84 -17.34
N ASP A 172 6.08 -0.90 -16.49
CA ASP A 172 6.59 0.43 -16.90
C ASP A 172 8.08 0.44 -17.33
N LYS A 173 8.69 -0.73 -17.61
CA LYS A 173 10.12 -0.85 -17.98
C LYS A 173 10.37 -1.24 -19.45
N GLN A 174 9.38 -1.14 -20.33
CA GLN A 174 9.55 -1.28 -21.79
C GLN A 174 9.30 0.02 -22.52
#